data_AF-A0A431HF35-F1
#
_entry.id   AF-A0A431HF35-F1
#
_cell.length_a   1.000
_cell.length_b   1.000
_cell.length_c   1.000
_cell.angle_alpha   90.00
_cell.angle_beta   90.00
_cell.angle_gamma   90.00
#
_symmetry.space_group_name_H-M   'P 1'
#
loop_
_entity.id
_entity.type
_entity.pdbx_description
1 polymer ?
#
loop_
_entity_poly.entity_id
_entity_poly.type
_entity_poly.pdbx_seq_one_letter_code
_entity_poly.pdbx_strand_id
1 'polypeptide(L)'
;MNDDHPAYSKLPLRLAEVRVTSETGGSKGQKECELGDVDPLALWELGRLAGFGARKYTSEDGSGRFNYMKGYPYTSSYNALQRHAMQFWAGEDIDEESECHHLAAVAWHALTLLTFRLRDIGTDDRPR
;
A
#
# COMPACT_ATOMS: atom_id res chain seq x y z
N MET A 1 -6.04 -15.14 -14.35
CA MET A 1 -6.10 -14.48 -13.02
C MET A 1 -7.56 -14.61 -12.62
N ASN A 2 -7.89 -15.21 -11.48
CA ASN A 2 -9.31 -15.46 -11.15
C ASN A 2 -9.97 -14.13 -10.78
N ASP A 3 -10.77 -13.60 -11.70
CA ASP A 3 -11.45 -12.32 -11.63
C ASP A 3 -12.65 -12.31 -10.65
N ASP A 4 -12.94 -13.44 -10.00
CA ASP A 4 -14.09 -13.61 -9.10
C ASP A 4 -13.84 -13.21 -7.64
N HIS A 5 -12.64 -12.73 -7.30
CA HIS A 5 -12.37 -12.28 -5.94
C HIS A 5 -13.01 -10.89 -5.69
N PRO A 6 -13.89 -10.72 -4.68
CA PRO A 6 -14.78 -9.56 -4.53
C PRO A 6 -14.08 -8.19 -4.37
N ALA A 7 -12.80 -8.19 -4.00
CA ALA A 7 -11.99 -6.97 -3.97
C ALA A 7 -11.64 -6.42 -5.37
N TYR A 8 -11.57 -7.28 -6.40
CA TYR A 8 -11.18 -6.88 -7.76
C TYR A 8 -12.37 -6.53 -8.66
N SER A 9 -13.59 -6.94 -8.30
CA SER A 9 -14.81 -6.61 -9.07
C SER A 9 -15.17 -5.12 -9.04
N LYS A 10 -14.57 -4.34 -8.13
CA LYS A 10 -14.80 -2.89 -7.95
C LYS A 10 -13.75 -2.00 -8.60
N LEU A 11 -12.67 -2.55 -9.17
CA LEU A 11 -11.65 -1.76 -9.86
C LEU A 11 -12.06 -1.55 -11.32
N PRO A 12 -11.92 -0.35 -11.90
CA PRO A 12 -12.35 -0.04 -13.26
C PRO A 12 -11.37 -0.62 -14.32
N LEU A 13 -10.95 -1.87 -14.21
CA LEU A 13 -10.03 -2.54 -15.14
C LEU A 13 -10.65 -2.87 -16.52
N ARG A 14 -11.81 -2.28 -16.86
CA ARG A 14 -12.59 -2.59 -18.08
C ARG A 14 -12.50 -1.54 -19.18
N LEU A 15 -11.41 -0.79 -19.26
CA LEU A 15 -11.13 0.07 -20.42
C LEU A 15 -10.52 -0.73 -21.58
N ALA A 16 -10.81 -0.30 -22.82
CA ALA A 16 -10.32 -0.94 -24.04
C ALA A 16 -8.78 -0.99 -24.05
N GLU A 17 -8.21 -2.17 -24.29
CA GLU A 17 -6.76 -2.41 -24.26
C GLU A 17 -6.06 -1.70 -25.43
N VAL A 18 -5.10 -0.82 -25.12
CA VAL A 18 -4.18 -0.28 -26.13
C VAL A 18 -3.13 -1.34 -26.42
N ARG A 19 -2.95 -1.76 -27.68
CA ARG A 19 -1.94 -2.76 -28.05
C ARG A 19 -0.67 -2.12 -28.61
N VAL A 20 0.47 -2.56 -28.11
CA VAL A 20 1.79 -2.22 -28.65
C VAL A 20 2.34 -3.46 -29.36
N THR A 21 2.83 -3.29 -30.58
CA THR A 21 3.43 -4.37 -31.37
C THR A 21 4.88 -4.02 -31.68
N SER A 22 5.81 -4.93 -31.39
CA SER A 22 7.24 -4.80 -31.69
C SER A 22 7.55 -5.05 -33.16
N GLU A 23 8.76 -4.70 -33.58
CA GLU A 23 9.29 -4.96 -34.93
C GLU A 23 9.34 -6.47 -35.27
N THR A 24 9.41 -7.33 -34.26
CA THR A 24 9.38 -8.81 -34.41
C THR A 24 7.97 -9.37 -34.55
N GLY A 25 6.93 -8.52 -34.52
CA GLY A 25 5.52 -8.92 -34.56
C GLY A 25 4.94 -9.35 -33.22
N GLY A 26 5.71 -9.29 -32.13
CA GLY A 26 5.22 -9.55 -30.78
C GLY A 26 4.28 -8.43 -30.32
N SER A 27 3.04 -8.75 -29.96
CA SER A 27 2.06 -7.76 -29.50
C SER A 27 1.71 -7.98 -28.03
N LYS A 28 1.65 -6.88 -27.26
CA LYS A 28 1.24 -6.88 -25.86
C LYS A 28 0.28 -5.74 -25.60
N GLY A 29 -0.78 -6.02 -24.84
CA GLY A 29 -1.67 -5.00 -24.34
C GLY A 29 -1.01 -4.17 -23.25
N GLN A 30 -1.03 -2.86 -23.42
CA GLN A 30 -0.77 -1.88 -22.38
C GLN A 30 -2.01 -1.80 -21.48
N LYS A 31 -1.79 -1.88 -20.17
CA LYS A 31 -2.87 -1.81 -19.18
C LYS A 31 -2.89 -0.41 -18.59
N GLU A 32 -4.01 0.01 -18.03
CA GLU A 32 -4.08 1.29 -17.33
C GLU A 32 -3.17 1.32 -16.08
N CYS A 33 -3.00 0.16 -15.44
CA CYS A 33 -2.14 0.02 -14.27
C CYS A 33 -0.69 -0.28 -14.68
N GLU A 34 0.15 0.74 -14.66
CA GLU A 34 1.58 0.66 -14.99
C GLU A 34 2.44 0.77 -13.72
N LEU A 35 2.50 -0.32 -12.94
CA LEU A 35 3.30 -0.36 -11.69
C LEU A 35 4.80 -0.11 -11.92
N GLY A 36 5.30 -0.38 -13.12
CA GLY A 36 6.70 -0.17 -13.50
C GLY A 36 7.11 1.29 -13.64
N ASP A 37 6.15 2.21 -13.73
CA ASP A 37 6.40 3.66 -13.85
C ASP A 37 6.63 4.33 -12.47
N VAL A 38 6.47 3.58 -11.38
CA VAL A 38 6.77 4.06 -10.03
C VAL A 38 8.26 3.85 -9.75
N ASP A 39 8.93 4.87 -9.21
CA ASP A 39 10.35 4.80 -8.86
C ASP A 39 10.64 3.58 -7.94
N PRO A 40 11.52 2.65 -8.36
CA PRO A 40 11.87 1.48 -7.58
C PRO A 40 12.40 1.80 -6.18
N LEU A 41 13.11 2.93 -5.99
CA LEU A 41 13.64 3.34 -4.68
C LEU A 41 12.51 3.62 -3.70
N ALA A 42 11.45 4.29 -4.15
CA ALA A 42 10.27 4.57 -3.33
C ALA A 42 9.54 3.26 -2.95
N LEU A 43 9.44 2.32 -3.90
CA LEU A 43 8.85 1.00 -3.64
C LEU A 43 9.70 0.16 -2.66
N TRP A 44 11.03 0.26 -2.73
CA TRP A 44 11.91 -0.42 -1.78
C TRP A 44 11.78 0.15 -0.37
N GLU A 45 11.71 1.47 -0.20
CA GLU A 45 11.47 2.09 1.11
C GLU A 45 10.12 1.69 1.70
N LEU A 46 9.05 1.70 0.89
CA LEU A 46 7.75 1.20 1.30
C LEU A 46 7.80 -0.28 1.72
N GLY A 47 8.55 -1.10 0.97
CA GLY A 47 8.78 -2.51 1.27
C GLY A 47 9.57 -2.73 2.56
N ARG A 48 10.60 -1.93 2.83
CA ARG A 48 11.38 -1.97 4.08
C ARG A 48 10.49 -1.71 5.29
N LEU A 49 9.65 -0.68 5.22
CA LEU A 49 8.71 -0.36 6.29
C LEU A 49 7.66 -1.47 6.49
N ALA A 50 7.11 -2.02 5.42
CA ALA A 50 6.19 -3.16 5.52
C ALA A 50 6.85 -4.37 6.20
N GLY A 51 8.13 -4.62 5.89
CA GLY A 51 8.95 -5.64 6.55
C GLY A 51 9.20 -5.34 8.03
N PHE A 52 9.49 -4.08 8.38
CA PHE A 52 9.60 -3.63 9.77
C PHE A 52 8.31 -3.90 10.55
N GLY A 53 7.16 -3.47 10.02
CA GLY A 53 5.86 -3.72 10.65
C GLY A 53 5.58 -5.21 10.83
N ALA A 54 5.90 -6.04 9.84
CA ALA A 54 5.73 -7.48 9.96
C ALA A 54 6.60 -8.14 11.04
N ARG A 55 7.80 -7.60 11.31
CA ARG A 55 8.65 -8.08 12.42
C ARG A 55 8.16 -7.56 13.77
N LYS A 56 7.84 -6.27 13.85
CA LYS A 56 7.35 -5.59 15.07
C LYS A 56 6.08 -6.22 15.62
N TYR A 57 5.13 -6.58 14.75
CA TYR A 57 3.85 -7.15 15.14
C TYR A 57 3.77 -8.67 14.96
N THR A 58 4.84 -9.38 15.35
CA THR A 58 4.86 -10.85 15.34
C THR A 58 4.05 -11.39 16.53
N SER A 59 2.99 -12.15 16.24
CA SER A 59 2.21 -12.86 17.27
C SER A 59 2.90 -14.16 17.72
N GLU A 60 2.38 -14.77 18.78
CA GLU A 60 2.88 -16.04 19.35
C GLU A 60 2.90 -17.21 18.35
N ASP A 61 2.07 -17.13 17.30
CA ASP A 61 2.02 -18.07 16.18
C ASP A 61 3.19 -17.92 15.18
N GLY A 62 4.12 -16.98 15.44
CA GLY A 62 5.41 -16.89 14.77
C GLY A 62 5.42 -16.05 13.48
N SER A 63 4.35 -15.31 13.14
CA SER A 63 4.39 -14.39 12.00
C SER A 63 3.56 -13.12 12.17
N GLY A 64 4.19 -11.96 12.01
CA GLY A 64 3.49 -10.67 11.85
C GLY A 64 3.22 -10.30 10.39
N ARG A 65 3.48 -11.20 9.45
CA ARG A 65 3.18 -10.97 8.02
C ARG A 65 1.70 -10.70 7.85
N PHE A 66 1.39 -9.64 7.11
CA PHE A 66 0.02 -9.19 6.87
C PHE A 66 -0.79 -8.89 8.14
N ASN A 67 -0.15 -8.59 9.29
CA ASN A 67 -0.88 -8.29 10.53
C ASN A 67 -1.94 -7.20 10.34
N TYR A 68 -1.64 -6.16 9.54
CA TYR A 68 -2.60 -5.10 9.22
C TYR A 68 -3.89 -5.62 8.56
N MET A 69 -3.85 -6.74 7.82
CA MET A 69 -5.04 -7.33 7.16
C MET A 69 -6.04 -7.93 8.16
N LYS A 70 -5.68 -8.06 9.45
CA LYS A 70 -6.65 -8.38 10.52
C LYS A 70 -7.62 -7.22 10.79
N GLY A 71 -7.30 -6.02 10.28
CA GLY A 71 -8.11 -4.82 10.45
C GLY A 71 -7.95 -4.19 11.84
N TYR A 72 -8.15 -2.88 11.91
CA TYR A 72 -8.18 -2.09 13.14
C TYR A 72 -8.90 -0.76 12.86
N PRO A 73 -9.15 0.11 13.86
CA PRO A 73 -9.84 1.38 13.64
C PRO A 73 -9.12 2.30 12.64
N TYR A 74 -9.86 2.91 11.72
CA TYR A 74 -9.31 3.77 10.66
C TYR A 74 -8.52 4.94 11.24
N THR A 75 -9.01 5.50 12.34
CA THR A 75 -8.32 6.59 13.05
C THR A 75 -6.91 6.22 13.48
N SER A 76 -6.60 4.94 13.76
CA SER A 76 -5.26 4.52 14.17
C SER A 76 -4.25 4.72 13.04
N SER A 77 -4.59 4.29 11.82
CA SER A 77 -3.74 4.51 10.64
C SER A 77 -3.73 5.98 10.21
N TYR A 78 -4.88 6.66 10.28
CA TYR A 78 -4.96 8.08 9.94
C TYR A 78 -4.10 8.95 10.86
N ASN A 79 -4.14 8.71 12.18
CA ASN A 79 -3.32 9.44 13.14
C ASN A 79 -1.82 9.19 12.93
N ALA A 80 -1.42 7.95 12.63
CA ALA A 80 -0.02 7.63 12.35
C ALA A 80 0.48 8.28 11.05
N LEU A 81 -0.34 8.24 10.00
CA LEU A 81 -0.09 8.96 8.75
C LEU A 81 0.19 10.45 9.01
N GLN A 82 -0.68 11.11 9.76
CA GLN A 82 -0.55 12.54 10.05
C GLN A 82 0.72 12.84 10.86
N ARG A 83 1.11 11.99 11.82
CA ARG A 83 2.36 12.20 12.59
C ARG A 83 3.59 12.09 11.71
N HIS A 84 3.72 11.06 10.88
CA HIS A 84 4.86 10.95 9.97
C HIS A 84 4.89 12.07 8.94
N ALA A 85 3.72 12.50 8.44
CA ALA A 85 3.64 13.65 7.54
C ALA A 85 4.12 14.95 8.22
N MET A 86 3.75 15.17 9.48
CA MET A 86 4.17 16.36 10.24
C MET A 86 5.66 16.31 10.61
N GLN A 87 6.23 15.14 10.92
CA GLN A 87 7.66 14.98 11.16
C GLN A 87 8.49 15.29 9.90
N PHE A 88 8.07 14.75 8.75
CA PHE A 88 8.65 15.12 7.47
C PHE A 88 8.56 16.63 7.22
N TRP A 89 7.39 17.24 7.45
CA TRP A 89 7.22 18.68 7.30
C TRP A 89 8.08 19.50 8.27
N ALA A 90 8.45 18.93 9.41
CA ALA A 90 9.36 19.54 10.38
C ALA A 90 10.86 19.37 10.02
N GLY A 91 11.18 18.69 8.90
CA GLY A 91 12.55 18.46 8.44
C GLY A 91 13.19 17.16 8.94
N GLU A 92 12.40 16.25 9.52
CA GLU A 92 12.85 14.90 9.88
C GLU A 92 12.53 13.94 8.73
N ASP A 93 13.56 13.48 8.00
CA ASP A 93 13.37 12.59 6.84
C ASP A 93 13.24 11.12 7.25
N ILE A 94 13.94 10.69 8.29
CA ILE A 94 14.04 9.29 8.73
C ILE A 94 13.44 9.13 10.13
N ASP A 95 12.56 8.14 10.25
CA ASP A 95 11.95 7.76 11.53
C ASP A 95 12.92 6.93 12.38
N GLU A 96 13.16 7.38 13.62
CA GLU A 96 14.12 6.76 14.56
C GLU A 96 13.80 5.28 14.87
N GLU A 97 12.51 4.89 14.88
CA GLU A 97 12.13 3.53 15.25
C GLU A 97 12.33 2.54 14.08
N SER A 98 11.87 2.93 12.90
CA SER A 98 11.84 2.06 11.72
C SER A 98 13.07 2.16 10.84
N GLU A 99 13.89 3.20 11.01
CA GLU A 99 15.03 3.52 10.14
C GLU A 99 14.63 3.64 8.66
N CYS A 100 13.37 4.02 8.42
CA CYS A 100 12.75 4.19 7.11
C CYS A 100 12.32 5.65 6.93
N HIS A 101 12.15 6.07 5.67
CA HIS A 101 11.74 7.44 5.38
C HIS A 101 10.30 7.73 5.86
N HIS A 102 10.04 8.90 6.45
CA HIS A 102 8.70 9.28 6.93
C HIS A 102 7.62 9.20 5.85
N LEU A 103 7.93 9.64 4.63
CA LEU A 103 7.04 9.49 3.46
C LEU A 103 6.71 8.03 3.10
N ALA A 104 7.59 7.07 3.39
CA ALA A 104 7.26 5.65 3.22
C ALA A 104 6.17 5.23 4.23
N ALA A 105 6.21 5.76 5.45
CA ALA A 105 5.17 5.54 6.46
C ALA A 105 3.84 6.21 6.10
N VAL A 106 3.90 7.43 5.57
CA VAL A 106 2.71 8.10 5.02
C VAL A 106 2.07 7.25 3.92
N ALA A 107 2.87 6.80 2.93
CA ALA A 107 2.39 5.95 1.84
C ALA A 107 1.81 4.63 2.36
N TRP A 108 2.49 3.98 3.31
CA TRP A 108 2.04 2.71 3.90
C TRP A 108 0.69 2.85 4.62
N HIS A 109 0.50 3.89 5.42
CA HIS A 109 -0.77 4.12 6.11
C HIS A 109 -1.89 4.46 5.13
N ALA A 110 -1.62 5.24 4.07
CA ALA A 110 -2.60 5.53 3.02
C ALA A 110 -3.03 4.25 2.29
N LEU A 111 -2.08 3.39 1.91
CA LEU A 111 -2.36 2.10 1.27
C LEU A 111 -3.06 1.12 2.21
N THR A 112 -2.79 1.19 3.52
CA THR A 112 -3.50 0.39 4.53
C THR A 112 -4.96 0.79 4.63
N LEU A 113 -5.26 2.09 4.71
CA LEU A 113 -6.64 2.60 4.69
C LEU A 113 -7.37 2.28 3.38
N LEU A 114 -6.69 2.40 2.24
CA LEU A 114 -7.23 1.97 0.95
C LEU A 114 -7.55 0.46 0.97
N THR A 115 -6.65 -0.35 1.51
CA THR A 115 -6.86 -1.80 1.66
C THR A 115 -8.09 -2.09 2.51
N PHE A 116 -8.26 -1.38 3.63
CA PHE A 116 -9.42 -1.51 4.50
C PHE A 116 -10.73 -1.23 3.75
N ARG A 117 -10.75 -0.17 2.94
CA ARG A 117 -11.91 0.16 2.09
C ARG A 117 -12.18 -0.85 0.99
N LEU A 118 -11.15 -1.34 0.32
CA LEU A 118 -11.30 -2.27 -0.81
C LEU A 118 -11.69 -3.68 -0.37
N ARG A 119 -11.23 -4.10 0.82
CA ARG A 119 -11.47 -5.45 1.36
C ARG A 119 -12.57 -5.52 2.41
N ASP A 120 -13.15 -4.39 2.78
CA ASP A 120 -14.17 -4.30 3.84
C ASP A 120 -13.68 -4.89 5.17
N ILE A 121 -12.49 -4.46 5.60
CA ILE A 121 -11.86 -4.87 6.86
C ILE A 121 -11.54 -3.65 7.74
N GLY A 122 -11.32 -3.88 9.03
CA GLY A 122 -11.14 -2.82 10.03
C GLY A 122 -12.44 -2.14 10.43
N THR A 123 -12.34 -1.06 11.21
CA THR A 123 -13.50 -0.32 11.71
C THR A 123 -13.45 1.12 11.24
N ASP A 124 -14.45 1.55 10.46
CA ASP A 124 -14.61 2.96 10.06
C ASP A 124 -15.20 3.77 11.22
N ASP A 125 -14.30 4.33 12.04
CA ASP A 125 -14.59 5.12 13.23
C ASP A 125 -14.37 6.63 13.00
N ARG A 126 -14.46 7.08 11.74
CA ARG A 126 -14.40 8.51 11.41
C ARG A 126 -15.58 9.27 12.04
N PRO A 127 -15.38 10.55 12.44
CA PRO A 127 -16.47 11.39 12.95
C PRO A 127 -17.66 11.47 11.98
N ARG A 128 -18.87 11.55 12.53
CA ARG A 128 -20.14 11.62 11.79
C ARG A 128 -20.95 12.84 12.21
#